data_AF-A0A3D5X4U1-F1
#
_entry.id   AF-A0A3D5X4U1-F1
#
_cell.length_a   1.000
_cell.length_b   1.000
_cell.length_c   1.000
_cell.angle_alpha   90.00
_cell.angle_beta   90.00
_cell.angle_gamma   90.00
#
_symmetry.space_group_name_H-M   'P 1'
#
loop_
_entity.id
_entity.type
_entity.pdbx_description
1 polymer ?
#
loop_
_entity_poly.entity_id
_entity_poly.type
_entity_poly.pdbx_seq_one_letter_code
_entity_poly.pdbx_strand_id
1 'polypeptide(L)'
;KTEYEKLGKIDVQEIKAIIIFVTILAFWATDRVHGISATAVAFVGAIVGLLPRIGIIKWNDVDIPWHLLLFSAGAYTLGAGLSITDLPSISVNAFFDNIGIGDQTQFWKLYLLLTGVMVFSALVFQSKTMRTMIFIPIAIGVANRFGFSVISLALPTAFMIEHVYVLPFNSKPAALLYETDQYSLTDAFKFGFTLMVIAWILNIVAGETWFRFLGITPDGVFGLF
;
A
#
# COMPACT_ATOMS: atom_id res chain seq x y z
N LYS A 1 -33.84 9.68 -4.31
CA LYS A 1 -34.63 10.06 -5.51
C LYS A 1 -34.68 11.58 -5.67
N THR A 2 -35.12 12.31 -4.65
CA THR A 2 -35.14 13.78 -4.61
C THR A 2 -33.77 14.44 -4.81
N GLU A 3 -32.70 13.94 -4.16
CA GLU A 3 -31.34 14.47 -4.38
C GLU A 3 -30.78 14.16 -5.78
N TYR A 4 -31.21 13.05 -6.40
CA TYR A 4 -30.83 12.69 -7.77
C TYR A 4 -31.52 13.59 -8.80
N GLU A 5 -32.79 13.95 -8.55
CA GLU A 5 -33.54 14.89 -9.37
C GLU A 5 -33.02 16.33 -9.22
N LYS A 6 -32.43 16.69 -8.06
CA LYS A 6 -31.78 17.99 -7.81
C LYS A 6 -30.44 18.16 -8.52
N LEU A 7 -29.72 17.08 -8.85
CA LEU A 7 -28.45 17.15 -9.58
C LEU A 7 -28.62 17.70 -11.01
N GLY A 8 -29.83 17.62 -11.58
CA GLY A 8 -30.12 18.13 -12.92
C GLY A 8 -29.55 17.24 -14.03
N LYS A 9 -29.45 17.79 -15.24
CA LYS A 9 -28.86 17.09 -16.40
C LYS A 9 -27.34 17.20 -16.33
N ILE A 10 -26.65 16.17 -16.81
CA ILE A 10 -25.18 16.11 -16.88
C ILE A 10 -24.65 17.37 -17.58
N ASP A 11 -23.72 18.06 -16.93
CA ASP A 11 -23.08 19.25 -17.48
C ASP A 11 -21.97 18.89 -18.48
N VAL A 12 -21.68 19.80 -19.40
CA VAL A 12 -20.60 19.66 -20.38
C VAL A 12 -19.24 19.47 -19.70
N GLN A 13 -19.03 20.08 -18.52
CA GLN A 13 -17.79 19.87 -17.75
C GLN A 13 -17.68 18.46 -17.18
N GLU A 14 -18.79 17.87 -16.73
CA GLU A 14 -18.82 16.48 -16.22
C GLU A 14 -18.51 15.49 -17.34
N ILE A 15 -19.05 15.71 -18.54
CA ILE A 15 -18.73 14.87 -19.71
C ILE A 15 -17.25 14.96 -20.06
N LYS A 16 -16.67 16.17 -20.09
CA LYS A 16 -15.23 16.36 -20.32
C LYS A 16 -14.40 15.65 -19.26
N ALA A 17 -14.81 15.73 -17.99
CA ALA A 17 -14.13 15.06 -16.89
C ALA A 17 -14.11 13.54 -17.06
N ILE A 18 -15.27 12.94 -17.40
CA ILE A 18 -15.39 11.50 -17.65
C ILE A 18 -14.50 11.09 -18.82
N ILE A 19 -14.52 11.83 -19.93
CA ILE A 19 -13.69 11.52 -21.11
C ILE A 19 -12.21 11.54 -20.75
N ILE A 20 -11.73 12.58 -20.06
CA ILE A 20 -10.34 12.69 -19.63
C ILE A 20 -9.98 11.53 -18.70
N PHE A 21 -10.80 11.26 -17.70
CA PHE A 21 -10.57 10.19 -16.72
C PHE A 21 -10.52 8.80 -17.36
N VAL A 22 -11.51 8.45 -18.18
CA VAL A 22 -11.57 7.15 -18.87
C VAL A 22 -10.40 6.99 -19.83
N THR A 23 -10.01 8.06 -20.53
CA THR A 23 -8.86 8.02 -21.44
C THR A 23 -7.57 7.75 -20.68
N ILE A 24 -7.30 8.49 -19.61
CA ILE A 24 -6.12 8.27 -18.76
C ILE A 24 -6.10 6.85 -18.21
N LEU A 25 -7.25 6.36 -17.72
CA LEU A 25 -7.38 5.01 -17.16
C LEU A 25 -7.17 3.93 -18.22
N ALA A 26 -7.65 4.12 -19.44
CA ALA A 26 -7.42 3.21 -20.56
C ALA A 26 -5.92 3.14 -20.91
N PHE A 27 -5.26 4.29 -21.09
CA PHE A 27 -3.81 4.35 -21.31
C PHE A 27 -3.02 3.75 -20.14
N TRP A 28 -3.50 3.91 -18.90
CA TRP A 28 -2.84 3.31 -17.76
C TRP A 28 -2.98 1.80 -17.74
N ALA A 29 -4.17 1.27 -18.07
CA ALA A 29 -4.43 -0.17 -18.14
C ALA A 29 -3.71 -0.85 -19.32
N THR A 30 -3.40 -0.12 -20.39
CA THR A 30 -2.71 -0.64 -21.59
C THR A 30 -1.19 -0.41 -21.58
N ASP A 31 -0.61 -0.03 -20.44
CA ASP A 31 0.82 0.28 -20.30
C ASP A 31 1.74 -0.80 -20.90
N ARG A 32 1.40 -2.07 -20.71
CA ARG A 32 2.11 -3.24 -21.25
C ARG A 32 2.07 -3.36 -22.78
N VAL A 33 1.09 -2.76 -23.44
CA VAL A 33 0.90 -2.85 -24.91
C VAL A 33 1.68 -1.76 -25.63
N HIS A 34 1.61 -0.51 -25.13
CA HIS A 34 2.26 0.63 -25.78
C HIS A 34 3.62 1.00 -25.16
N GLY A 35 3.98 0.42 -24.01
CA GLY A 35 5.27 0.65 -23.35
C GLY A 35 5.47 2.06 -22.78
N ILE A 36 4.38 2.82 -22.63
CA ILE A 36 4.43 4.18 -22.04
C ILE A 36 4.25 4.01 -20.54
N SER A 37 5.15 4.59 -19.75
CA SER A 37 5.08 4.46 -18.30
C SER A 37 3.81 5.08 -17.73
N ALA A 38 3.25 4.41 -16.72
CA ALA A 38 2.15 4.93 -15.90
C ALA A 38 2.38 6.38 -15.42
N THR A 39 3.62 6.68 -15.04
CA THR A 39 4.03 8.01 -14.59
C THR A 39 3.89 9.07 -15.69
N ALA A 40 4.26 8.74 -16.93
CA ALA A 40 4.12 9.65 -18.06
C ALA A 40 2.64 9.87 -18.42
N VAL A 41 1.84 8.81 -18.42
CA VAL A 41 0.38 8.89 -18.67
C VAL A 41 -0.29 9.79 -17.63
N ALA A 42 0.04 9.63 -16.33
CA ALA A 42 -0.48 10.48 -15.27
C ALA A 42 -0.06 11.95 -15.43
N PHE A 43 1.20 12.22 -15.81
CA PHE A 43 1.70 13.57 -16.05
C PHE A 43 0.99 14.26 -17.21
N VAL A 44 0.83 13.56 -18.34
CA VAL A 44 0.09 14.07 -19.50
C VAL A 44 -1.37 14.30 -19.13
N GLY A 45 -1.98 13.40 -18.37
CA GLY A 45 -3.33 13.54 -17.84
C GLY A 45 -3.50 14.80 -17.00
N ALA A 46 -2.55 15.09 -16.11
CA ALA A 46 -2.54 16.33 -15.32
C ALA A 46 -2.40 17.58 -16.21
N ILE A 47 -1.51 17.57 -17.20
CA ILE A 47 -1.35 18.68 -18.15
C ILE A 47 -2.65 18.93 -18.91
N VAL A 48 -3.29 17.88 -19.44
CA VAL A 48 -4.59 17.97 -20.15
C VAL A 48 -5.69 18.48 -19.22
N GLY A 49 -5.73 18.00 -17.97
CA GLY A 49 -6.70 18.43 -16.98
C GLY A 49 -6.57 19.90 -16.56
N LEU A 50 -5.37 20.48 -16.68
CA LEU A 50 -5.04 21.86 -16.28
C LEU A 50 -4.91 22.84 -17.45
N LEU A 51 -4.97 22.36 -18.69
CA LEU A 51 -4.86 23.17 -19.90
C LEU A 51 -6.01 24.19 -19.99
N PRO A 52 -5.75 25.47 -20.27
CA PRO A 52 -6.82 26.44 -20.46
C PRO A 52 -7.75 26.02 -21.62
N ARG A 53 -9.07 26.18 -21.43
CA ARG A 53 -10.18 25.84 -22.37
C ARG A 53 -10.54 24.35 -22.49
N ILE A 54 -9.57 23.44 -22.40
CA ILE A 54 -9.80 21.98 -22.51
C ILE A 54 -9.92 21.36 -21.11
N GLY A 55 -9.05 21.78 -20.20
CA GLY A 55 -9.00 21.32 -18.82
C GLY A 55 -10.25 21.68 -18.04
N ILE A 56 -10.53 20.81 -17.07
CA ILE A 56 -11.69 20.88 -16.17
C ILE A 56 -11.32 21.44 -14.80
N ILE A 57 -10.02 21.57 -14.49
CA ILE A 57 -9.51 21.99 -13.19
C ILE A 57 -8.70 23.28 -13.36
N LYS A 58 -8.91 24.25 -12.47
CA LYS A 58 -8.05 25.43 -12.40
C LYS A 58 -6.86 25.14 -11.51
N TRP A 59 -5.69 25.68 -11.87
CA TRP A 59 -4.45 25.50 -11.09
C TRP A 59 -4.61 25.82 -9.60
N ASN A 60 -5.38 26.85 -9.26
CA ASN A 60 -5.60 27.26 -7.87
C ASN A 60 -6.48 26.29 -7.07
N ASP A 61 -7.24 25.43 -7.74
CA ASP A 61 -8.12 24.44 -7.10
C ASP A 61 -7.41 23.08 -6.90
N VAL A 62 -6.15 22.96 -7.34
CA VAL A 62 -5.36 21.72 -7.22
C VAL A 62 -4.68 21.68 -5.86
N ASP A 63 -5.12 20.77 -4.99
CA ASP A 63 -4.42 20.45 -3.75
C ASP A 63 -3.37 19.37 -4.00
N ILE A 64 -2.13 19.80 -4.32
CA ILE A 64 -1.00 18.88 -4.45
C ILE A 64 -0.42 18.61 -3.06
N PRO A 65 -0.40 17.35 -2.58
CA PRO A 65 0.15 17.04 -1.26
C PRO A 65 1.70 17.03 -1.29
N TRP A 66 2.30 18.20 -1.43
CA TRP A 66 3.77 18.39 -1.53
C TRP A 66 4.54 17.72 -0.39
N HIS A 67 3.96 17.73 0.81
CA HIS A 67 4.52 17.07 1.98
C HIS A 67 4.67 15.55 1.76
N LEU A 68 3.69 14.87 1.14
CA LEU A 68 3.76 13.44 0.81
C LEU A 68 4.80 13.15 -0.28
N LEU A 69 4.92 14.04 -1.27
CA LEU A 69 5.91 13.89 -2.35
C LEU A 69 7.35 14.02 -1.82
N LEU A 70 7.62 15.06 -1.03
CA LEU A 70 8.93 15.27 -0.40
C LEU A 70 9.28 14.13 0.56
N PHE A 71 8.30 13.69 1.35
CA PHE A 71 8.45 12.56 2.26
C PHE A 71 8.80 11.28 1.50
N SER A 72 8.09 10.97 0.41
CA SER A 72 8.36 9.79 -0.42
C SER A 72 9.77 9.86 -1.01
N ALA A 73 10.17 11.01 -1.55
CA ALA A 73 11.53 11.21 -2.08
C ALA A 73 12.61 10.98 -1.00
N GLY A 74 12.41 11.52 0.21
CA GLY A 74 13.29 11.28 1.34
C GLY A 74 13.34 9.81 1.76
N ALA A 75 12.21 9.12 1.77
CA ALA A 75 12.11 7.70 2.07
C ALA A 75 12.90 6.83 1.09
N TYR A 76 12.74 7.07 -0.21
CA TYR A 76 13.49 6.35 -1.25
C TYR A 76 14.99 6.63 -1.14
N THR A 77 15.38 7.86 -0.83
CA THR A 77 16.78 8.24 -0.63
C THR A 77 17.38 7.54 0.60
N LEU A 78 16.64 7.51 1.72
CA LEU A 78 17.05 6.79 2.92
C LEU A 78 17.13 5.28 2.66
N GLY A 79 16.14 4.69 1.98
CA GLY A 79 16.16 3.27 1.59
C GLY A 79 17.36 2.93 0.70
N ALA A 80 17.68 3.79 -0.28
CA ALA A 80 18.86 3.63 -1.12
C ALA A 80 20.16 3.77 -0.32
N GLY A 81 20.26 4.76 0.57
CA GLY A 81 21.41 4.94 1.46
C GLY A 81 21.63 3.75 2.38
N LEU A 82 20.55 3.25 3.00
CA LEU A 82 20.56 2.03 3.80
C LEU A 82 21.05 0.83 2.97
N SER A 83 20.55 0.67 1.74
CA SER A 83 21.00 -0.39 0.83
C SER A 83 22.49 -0.29 0.46
N ILE A 84 23.04 0.91 0.29
CA ILE A 84 24.47 1.11 -0.04
C ILE A 84 25.35 0.77 1.16
N THR A 85 24.90 1.13 2.36
CA THR A 85 25.64 0.88 3.61
C THR A 85 25.53 -0.54 4.14
N ASP A 86 24.71 -1.39 3.50
CA ASP A 86 24.33 -2.73 3.97
C ASP A 86 23.75 -2.76 5.41
N LEU A 87 23.33 -1.59 5.93
CA LEU A 87 22.76 -1.43 7.27
C LEU A 87 21.53 -2.30 7.52
N PRO A 88 20.59 -2.48 6.57
CA PRO A 88 19.48 -3.41 6.74
C PRO A 88 19.96 -4.83 6.98
N SER A 89 20.93 -5.32 6.21
CA SER A 89 21.53 -6.65 6.39
C SER A 89 22.19 -6.77 7.76
N ILE A 90 23.02 -5.78 8.16
CA ILE A 90 23.71 -5.78 9.46
C ILE A 90 22.73 -5.71 10.63
N SER A 91 21.70 -4.86 10.55
CA SER A 91 20.71 -4.67 11.62
C SER A 91 19.81 -5.89 11.76
N VAL A 92 19.40 -6.48 10.63
CA VAL A 92 18.66 -7.74 10.61
C VAL A 92 19.52 -8.84 11.21
N ASN A 93 20.79 -8.95 10.83
CA ASN A 93 21.71 -9.95 11.41
C ASN A 93 21.86 -9.78 12.92
N ALA A 94 22.17 -8.57 13.39
CA ALA A 94 22.32 -8.31 14.82
C ALA A 94 21.03 -8.59 15.63
N PHE A 95 19.86 -8.30 15.05
CA PHE A 95 18.58 -8.61 15.67
C PHE A 95 18.31 -10.12 15.66
N PHE A 96 18.54 -10.77 14.52
CA PHE A 96 18.27 -12.19 14.30
C PHE A 96 19.23 -13.11 15.06
N ASP A 97 20.50 -12.74 15.19
CA ASP A 97 21.50 -13.43 15.99
C ASP A 97 21.11 -13.44 17.49
N ASN A 98 20.44 -12.38 17.96
CA ASN A 98 19.95 -12.29 19.34
C ASN A 98 18.68 -13.12 19.61
N ILE A 99 17.88 -13.41 18.58
CA ILE A 99 16.61 -14.16 18.71
C ILE A 99 16.69 -15.57 18.11
N GLY A 100 17.88 -16.02 17.68
CA GLY A 100 18.13 -17.36 17.15
C GLY A 100 17.62 -17.60 15.72
N ILE A 101 17.42 -16.53 14.94
CA ILE A 101 17.03 -16.58 13.53
C ILE A 101 18.31 -16.65 12.67
N GLY A 102 18.90 -17.84 12.54
CA GLY A 102 20.11 -18.03 11.73
C GLY A 102 19.85 -18.12 10.22
N ASP A 103 20.90 -18.35 9.44
CA ASP A 103 20.86 -18.55 7.97
C ASP A 103 19.95 -19.73 7.53
N GLN A 104 19.54 -20.60 8.46
CA GLN A 104 18.60 -21.71 8.22
C GLN A 104 17.13 -21.35 8.50
N THR A 105 16.82 -20.07 8.70
CA THR A 105 15.44 -19.66 8.99
C THR A 105 14.55 -19.93 7.79
N GLN A 106 13.54 -20.77 8.00
CA GLN A 106 12.57 -21.11 6.98
C GLN A 106 11.75 -19.89 6.54
N PHE A 107 11.50 -19.78 5.24
CA PHE A 107 10.79 -18.67 4.61
C PHE A 107 9.47 -18.32 5.31
N TRP A 108 8.66 -19.31 5.70
CA TRP A 108 7.39 -19.09 6.39
C TRP A 108 7.52 -18.25 7.66
N LYS A 109 8.60 -18.42 8.44
CA LYS A 109 8.79 -17.67 9.70
C LYS A 109 8.95 -16.19 9.43
N LEU A 110 9.75 -15.85 8.42
CA LEU A 110 9.99 -14.47 7.99
C LEU A 110 8.72 -13.87 7.36
N TYR A 111 8.02 -14.63 6.54
CA TYR A 111 6.75 -14.22 5.94
C TYR A 111 5.72 -13.87 7.01
N LEU A 112 5.47 -14.78 7.96
CA LEU A 112 4.52 -14.58 9.05
C LEU A 112 4.93 -13.42 9.96
N LEU A 113 6.22 -13.32 10.30
CA LEU A 113 6.72 -12.24 11.14
C LEU A 113 6.52 -10.87 10.48
N LEU A 114 6.95 -10.71 9.23
CA LEU A 114 6.88 -9.43 8.53
C LEU A 114 5.44 -8.99 8.26
N THR A 115 4.59 -9.92 7.77
CA THR A 115 3.17 -9.62 7.51
C THR A 115 2.39 -9.38 8.80
N GLY A 116 2.67 -10.16 9.85
CA GLY A 116 2.05 -10.04 11.17
C GLY A 116 2.43 -8.73 11.87
N VAL A 117 3.72 -8.43 11.95
CA VAL A 117 4.19 -7.14 12.49
C VAL A 117 3.59 -5.99 11.69
N MET A 118 3.55 -6.10 10.36
CA MET A 118 2.96 -5.05 9.55
C MET A 118 1.49 -4.85 9.86
N VAL A 119 0.65 -5.89 9.82
CA VAL A 119 -0.80 -5.73 10.07
C VAL A 119 -1.03 -5.15 11.47
N PHE A 120 -0.47 -5.77 12.52
CA PHE A 120 -0.73 -5.38 13.91
C PHE A 120 -0.07 -4.06 14.33
N SER A 121 0.96 -3.59 13.62
CA SER A 121 1.53 -2.26 13.86
C SER A 121 0.49 -1.13 13.71
N ALA A 122 -0.61 -1.35 12.98
CA ALA A 122 -1.73 -0.41 12.88
C ALA A 122 -2.40 -0.10 14.23
N LEU A 123 -2.23 -0.94 15.26
CA LEU A 123 -2.78 -0.70 16.60
C LEU A 123 -1.98 0.34 17.39
N VAL A 124 -0.74 0.59 16.98
CA VAL A 124 0.21 1.48 17.67
C VAL A 124 0.51 2.71 16.82
N PHE A 125 0.65 2.53 15.50
CA PHE A 125 1.03 3.57 14.57
C PHE A 125 -0.16 4.06 13.75
N GLN A 126 -0.41 5.37 13.81
CA GLN A 126 -1.44 6.04 13.02
C GLN A 126 -1.12 6.12 11.52
N SER A 127 0.13 6.43 11.17
CA SER A 127 0.48 6.82 9.80
C SER A 127 0.81 5.60 8.94
N LYS A 128 -0.05 5.33 7.93
CA LYS A 128 0.22 4.35 6.87
C LYS A 128 1.54 4.63 6.17
N THR A 129 1.81 5.89 5.83
CA THR A 129 3.03 6.28 5.13
C THR A 129 4.26 5.99 5.98
N MET A 130 4.22 6.30 7.28
CA MET A 130 5.32 5.97 8.21
C MET A 130 5.58 4.47 8.30
N ARG A 131 4.52 3.67 8.51
CA ARG A 131 4.64 2.20 8.57
C ARG A 131 5.24 1.64 7.28
N THR A 132 4.78 2.14 6.12
CA THR A 132 5.29 1.73 4.81
C THR A 132 6.80 1.99 4.68
N MET A 133 7.25 3.19 5.05
CA MET A 133 8.68 3.54 4.97
C MET A 133 9.57 2.72 5.89
N ILE A 134 9.05 2.22 7.00
CA ILE A 134 9.84 1.44 7.96
C ILE A 134 9.83 -0.03 7.54
N PHE A 135 8.65 -0.62 7.37
CA PHE A 135 8.52 -2.07 7.24
C PHE A 135 8.85 -2.59 5.84
N ILE A 136 8.62 -1.81 4.77
CA ILE A 136 8.92 -2.27 3.40
C ILE A 136 10.43 -2.40 3.17
N PRO A 137 11.28 -1.40 3.50
CA PRO A 137 12.73 -1.56 3.39
C PRO A 137 13.29 -2.69 4.25
N ILE A 138 12.71 -2.95 5.44
CA ILE A 138 13.09 -4.11 6.27
C ILE A 138 12.76 -5.41 5.52
N ALA A 139 11.57 -5.55 4.96
CA ALA A 139 11.19 -6.72 4.17
C ALA A 139 12.13 -6.94 2.97
N ILE A 140 12.51 -5.86 2.27
CA ILE A 140 13.49 -5.90 1.17
C ILE A 140 14.87 -6.36 1.68
N GLY A 141 15.35 -5.79 2.79
CA GLY A 141 16.64 -6.16 3.39
C GLY A 141 16.69 -7.62 3.83
N VAL A 142 15.62 -8.11 4.46
CA VAL A 142 15.48 -9.52 4.84
C VAL A 142 15.46 -10.42 3.60
N ALA A 143 14.72 -10.06 2.55
CA ALA A 143 14.70 -10.83 1.30
C ALA A 143 16.11 -10.97 0.71
N ASN A 144 16.84 -9.85 0.59
CA ASN A 144 18.19 -9.84 0.04
C ASN A 144 19.18 -10.66 0.89
N ARG A 145 19.09 -10.54 2.23
CA ARG A 145 19.98 -11.24 3.16
C ARG A 145 19.88 -12.76 3.04
N PHE A 146 18.66 -13.28 2.87
CA PHE A 146 18.38 -14.71 2.79
C PHE A 146 18.32 -15.23 1.34
N GLY A 147 18.59 -14.38 0.35
CA GLY A 147 18.56 -14.76 -1.07
C GLY A 147 17.16 -15.03 -1.62
N PHE A 148 16.11 -14.52 -0.98
CA PHE A 148 14.74 -14.61 -1.47
C PHE A 148 14.43 -13.50 -2.48
N SER A 149 13.45 -13.75 -3.33
CA SER A 149 12.93 -12.71 -4.22
C SER A 149 12.32 -11.56 -3.40
N VAL A 150 12.73 -10.32 -3.67
CA VAL A 150 12.24 -9.14 -2.94
C VAL A 150 10.72 -9.06 -2.94
N ILE A 151 10.09 -9.39 -4.07
CA ILE A 151 8.63 -9.32 -4.22
C ILE A 151 7.91 -10.36 -3.33
N SER A 152 8.54 -11.48 -2.99
CA SER A 152 7.93 -12.55 -2.20
C SER A 152 7.68 -12.17 -0.74
N LEU A 153 8.43 -11.19 -0.21
CA LEU A 153 8.23 -10.64 1.13
C LEU A 153 7.65 -9.23 1.10
N ALA A 154 8.14 -8.35 0.22
CA ALA A 154 7.72 -6.95 0.21
C ALA A 154 6.25 -6.76 -0.20
N LEU A 155 5.76 -7.51 -1.19
CA LEU A 155 4.38 -7.37 -1.68
C LEU A 155 3.35 -7.86 -0.64
N PRO A 156 3.47 -9.05 -0.04
CA PRO A 156 2.56 -9.49 1.03
C PRO A 156 2.54 -8.52 2.21
N THR A 157 3.71 -8.01 2.64
CA THR A 157 3.81 -6.98 3.67
C THR A 157 3.09 -5.70 3.25
N ALA A 158 3.20 -5.29 1.98
CA ALA A 158 2.51 -4.12 1.43
C ALA A 158 0.98 -4.28 1.31
N PHE A 159 0.44 -5.49 1.24
CA PHE A 159 -1.01 -5.67 1.34
C PHE A 159 -1.53 -5.48 2.77
N MET A 160 -0.70 -5.67 3.78
CA MET A 160 -1.11 -5.56 5.19
C MET A 160 -1.21 -4.12 5.72
N ILE A 161 -0.83 -3.12 4.92
CA ILE A 161 -0.80 -1.71 5.32
C ILE A 161 -2.21 -1.16 5.54
N GLU A 162 -3.15 -1.56 4.69
CA GLU A 162 -4.47 -0.95 4.57
C GLU A 162 -5.46 -1.33 5.68
N HIS A 163 -5.10 -2.29 6.55
CA HIS A 163 -5.95 -2.74 7.65
C HIS A 163 -5.89 -1.79 8.86
N VAL A 164 -6.51 -0.62 8.71
CA VAL A 164 -6.45 0.53 9.66
C VAL A 164 -7.81 0.90 10.27
N TYR A 165 -8.71 -0.05 10.42
CA TYR A 165 -10.11 0.21 10.80
C TYR A 165 -10.45 -0.14 12.27
N VAL A 166 -9.45 -0.46 13.12
CA VAL A 166 -9.67 -0.85 14.52
C VAL A 166 -9.94 0.32 15.45
N LEU A 167 -9.08 1.34 15.39
CA LEU A 167 -9.14 2.49 16.28
C LEU A 167 -9.44 3.74 15.45
N PRO A 168 -10.27 4.67 15.94
CA PRO A 168 -10.66 5.87 15.19
C PRO A 168 -9.48 6.68 14.68
N PHE A 169 -8.39 6.77 15.46
CA PHE A 169 -7.22 7.55 15.06
C PHE A 169 -6.45 6.94 13.88
N ASN A 170 -6.61 5.65 13.58
CA ASN A 170 -5.82 4.95 12.57
C ASN A 170 -6.02 5.51 11.16
N SER A 171 -7.15 6.16 10.87
CA SER A 171 -7.38 6.83 9.60
C SER A 171 -8.49 7.88 9.67
N LYS A 172 -8.45 8.86 8.77
CA LYS A 172 -9.52 9.88 8.65
C LYS A 172 -10.91 9.26 8.46
N PRO A 173 -11.12 8.24 7.59
CA PRO A 173 -12.42 7.59 7.47
C PRO A 173 -12.89 6.90 8.76
N ALA A 174 -11.99 6.24 9.50
CA ALA A 174 -12.35 5.58 10.75
C ALA A 174 -12.77 6.59 11.83
N ALA A 175 -12.10 7.73 11.91
CA ALA A 175 -12.50 8.84 12.79
C ALA A 175 -13.86 9.42 12.40
N LEU A 176 -14.05 9.72 11.11
CA LEU A 176 -15.31 10.29 10.59
C LEU A 176 -16.51 9.38 10.87
N LEU A 177 -16.35 8.06 10.66
CA LEU A 177 -17.42 7.10 10.94
C LEU A 177 -17.71 6.98 12.44
N TYR A 178 -16.69 7.07 13.29
CA TYR A 178 -16.87 7.02 14.74
C TYR A 178 -17.65 8.23 15.26
N GLU A 179 -17.46 9.41 14.66
CA GLU A 179 -18.19 10.64 14.98
C GLU A 179 -19.70 10.56 14.65
N THR A 180 -20.16 9.55 13.90
CA THR A 180 -21.58 9.34 13.62
C THR A 180 -22.37 8.76 14.80
N ASP A 181 -21.68 8.36 15.87
CA ASP A 181 -22.24 7.79 17.12
C ASP A 181 -23.16 6.57 16.90
N GLN A 182 -22.94 5.84 15.80
CA GLN A 182 -23.71 4.64 15.44
C GLN A 182 -23.14 3.34 16.04
N TYR A 183 -21.94 3.36 16.61
CA TYR A 183 -21.27 2.20 17.20
C TYR A 183 -20.28 2.60 18.29
N SER A 184 -20.03 1.71 19.26
CA SER A 184 -19.07 1.98 20.33
C SER A 184 -17.62 1.70 19.91
N LEU A 185 -16.65 2.27 20.62
CA LEU A 185 -15.22 1.98 20.41
C LEU A 185 -14.92 0.48 20.58
N THR A 186 -15.63 -0.19 21.50
CA THR A 186 -15.49 -1.62 21.74
C THR A 186 -15.96 -2.44 20.52
N ASP A 187 -17.05 -2.02 19.87
CA ASP A 187 -17.55 -2.68 18.67
C ASP A 187 -16.59 -2.51 17.50
N ALA A 188 -16.06 -1.29 17.33
CA ALA A 188 -15.03 -0.97 16.35
C ALA A 188 -13.77 -1.83 16.57
N PHE A 189 -13.32 -1.95 17.82
CA PHE A 189 -12.15 -2.73 18.15
C PHE A 189 -12.36 -4.22 17.87
N LYS A 190 -13.48 -4.80 18.33
CA LYS A 190 -13.79 -6.23 18.10
C LYS A 190 -13.89 -6.53 16.62
N PHE A 191 -14.65 -5.74 15.87
CA PHE A 191 -14.81 -5.91 14.43
C PHE A 191 -13.48 -5.74 13.71
N GLY A 192 -12.77 -4.66 13.99
CA GLY A 192 -11.52 -4.35 13.31
C GLY A 192 -10.41 -5.34 13.63
N PHE A 193 -10.20 -5.70 14.89
CA PHE A 193 -9.19 -6.70 15.25
C PHE A 193 -9.51 -8.06 14.61
N THR A 194 -10.79 -8.47 14.60
CA THR A 194 -11.22 -9.72 13.94
C THR A 194 -10.91 -9.69 12.45
N LEU A 195 -11.25 -8.59 11.76
CA LEU A 195 -10.95 -8.45 10.34
C LEU A 195 -9.45 -8.40 10.04
N MET A 196 -8.63 -7.81 10.91
CA MET A 196 -7.17 -7.85 10.75
C MET A 196 -6.64 -9.29 10.78
N VAL A 197 -7.10 -10.09 11.73
CA VAL A 197 -6.72 -11.51 11.84
C VAL A 197 -7.16 -12.27 10.59
N ILE A 198 -8.41 -12.08 10.14
CA ILE A 198 -8.93 -12.70 8.92
C ILE A 198 -8.09 -12.29 7.71
N ALA A 199 -7.79 -11.01 7.55
CA ALA A 199 -6.99 -10.52 6.44
C ALA A 199 -5.56 -11.08 6.44
N TRP A 200 -4.95 -11.19 7.62
CA TRP A 200 -3.64 -11.80 7.76
C TRP A 200 -3.66 -13.29 7.38
N ILE A 201 -4.67 -14.04 7.82
CA ILE A 201 -4.87 -15.45 7.42
C ILE A 201 -5.08 -15.54 5.91
N LEU A 202 -5.93 -14.69 5.33
CA LEU A 202 -6.16 -14.65 3.88
C LEU A 202 -4.88 -14.34 3.11
N ASN A 203 -4.02 -13.47 3.63
CA ASN A 203 -2.72 -13.18 3.02
C ASN A 203 -1.79 -14.40 3.04
N ILE A 204 -1.81 -15.20 4.11
CA ILE A 204 -1.05 -16.46 4.21
C ILE A 204 -1.59 -17.47 3.19
N VAL A 205 -2.92 -17.63 3.13
CA VAL A 205 -3.58 -18.52 2.16
C VAL A 205 -3.30 -18.08 0.72
N ALA A 206 -3.30 -16.77 0.45
CA ALA A 206 -2.91 -16.23 -0.84
C ALA A 206 -1.44 -16.54 -1.17
N GLY A 207 -0.56 -16.50 -0.18
CA GLY A 207 0.84 -16.94 -0.28
C GLY A 207 0.99 -18.41 -0.73
N GLU A 208 0.16 -19.30 -0.19
CA GLU A 208 0.14 -20.73 -0.57
C GLU A 208 -0.47 -21.00 -1.95
N THR A 209 -1.37 -20.14 -2.41
CA THR A 209 -2.23 -20.41 -3.58
C THR A 209 -1.96 -19.44 -4.72
N TRP A 210 -2.49 -18.23 -4.62
CA TRP A 210 -2.49 -17.23 -5.68
C TRP A 210 -1.08 -16.69 -5.99
N PHE A 211 -0.29 -16.37 -4.97
CA PHE A 211 1.07 -15.88 -5.15
C PHE A 211 1.99 -16.96 -5.69
N ARG A 212 1.74 -18.23 -5.36
CA ARG A 212 2.41 -19.36 -6.00
C ARG A 212 2.08 -19.45 -7.49
N PHE A 213 0.79 -19.38 -7.84
CA PHE A 213 0.35 -19.40 -9.24
C PHE A 213 1.00 -18.26 -10.06
N LEU A 214 1.21 -17.10 -9.44
CA LEU A 214 1.87 -15.95 -10.05
C LEU A 214 3.41 -16.01 -10.03
N GLY A 215 4.02 -17.04 -9.43
CA GLY A 215 5.48 -17.17 -9.29
C GLY A 215 6.12 -16.21 -8.28
N ILE A 216 5.31 -15.59 -7.41
CA ILE A 216 5.77 -14.68 -6.34
C ILE A 216 6.31 -15.49 -5.15
N THR A 217 5.65 -16.60 -4.80
CA THR A 217 6.06 -17.56 -3.76
C THR A 217 6.07 -18.97 -4.35
N PRO A 218 7.11 -19.36 -5.12
CA PRO A 218 7.10 -20.57 -5.94
C PRO A 218 6.85 -21.87 -5.16
N ASP A 219 7.45 -21.99 -3.97
CA ASP A 219 7.36 -23.17 -3.10
C ASP A 219 6.23 -23.07 -2.05
N GLY A 220 5.36 -22.06 -2.20
CA GLY A 220 4.42 -21.65 -1.15
C GLY A 220 5.10 -20.94 0.01
N VAL A 221 4.34 -20.60 1.04
CA VAL A 221 4.87 -19.99 2.28
C VAL A 221 5.55 -21.06 3.12
N PHE A 222 4.92 -22.22 3.28
CA PHE A 222 5.34 -23.33 4.15
C PHE A 222 6.21 -24.38 3.47
N GLY A 223 6.51 -24.27 2.18
CA GLY A 223 7.34 -25.25 1.46
C GLY A 223 6.65 -26.60 1.25
N LEU A 224 5.32 -26.59 1.08
CA LEU A 224 4.50 -27.80 0.94
C LEU A 224 4.50 -28.38 -0.49
N PHE A 225 5.14 -27.70 -1.44
CA PHE A 225 5.07 -27.99 -2.87
C PHE A 225 6.44 -28.10 -3.52
#